data_AF-A0A8D0G2J5-F1
#
_entry.id   AF-A0A8D0G2J5-F1
#
_cell.length_a   1.000
_cell.length_b   1.000
_cell.length_c   1.000
_cell.angle_alpha   90.00
_cell.angle_beta   90.00
_cell.angle_gamma   90.00
#
_symmetry.space_group_name_H-M   'P 1'
#
loop_
_entity.id
_entity.type
_entity.pdbx_description
1 polymer ?
#
loop_
_entity_poly.entity_id
_entity_poly.type
_entity_poly.pdbx_seq_one_letter_code
_entity_poly.pdbx_strand_id
1 'polypeptide(L)'
;MERKMLSRGKTILSGIFLFAVVSLVVFLYVNSRDFALSWMYRNRSQEITLLKKQNEDWLSNWLNCRARLEVSTLTYWSAPIVWEGTFERSVLEDYYSKRKITIGLTVFAIGK
;
A
#
# COMPACT_ATOMS: atom_id res chain seq x y z
N MET A 1 -35.04 57.20 -21.15
CA MET A 1 -33.70 56.58 -20.98
C MET A 1 -33.68 55.39 -20.00
N GLU A 2 -34.74 55.15 -19.22
CA GLU A 2 -34.76 54.12 -18.16
C GLU A 2 -34.80 52.65 -18.60
N ARG A 3 -35.43 52.32 -19.75
CA ARG A 3 -35.50 50.91 -20.21
C ARG A 3 -34.15 50.29 -20.58
N LYS A 4 -33.13 51.12 -20.82
CA LYS A 4 -31.76 50.68 -21.12
C LYS A 4 -31.02 50.18 -19.87
N MET A 5 -31.42 50.61 -18.66
CA MET A 5 -30.80 50.16 -17.40
C MET A 5 -31.42 48.86 -16.86
N LEU A 6 -32.71 48.60 -17.11
CA LEU A 6 -33.40 47.38 -16.66
C LEU A 6 -32.93 46.10 -17.38
N SER A 7 -32.47 46.23 -18.64
CA SER A 7 -31.96 45.10 -19.44
C SER A 7 -30.59 44.59 -18.98
N ARG A 8 -29.76 45.46 -18.37
CA ARG A 8 -28.36 45.12 -18.00
C ARG A 8 -28.28 44.30 -16.71
N GLY A 9 -29.22 44.48 -15.78
CA GLY A 9 -29.29 43.66 -14.56
C GLY A 9 -29.62 42.19 -14.84
N LYS A 10 -30.44 41.93 -15.87
CA LYS A 10 -30.86 40.57 -16.24
C LYS A 10 -29.72 39.75 -16.85
N THR A 11 -28.84 40.38 -17.64
CA THR A 11 -27.64 39.72 -18.21
C THR A 11 -26.60 39.39 -17.15
N ILE A 12 -26.47 40.24 -16.12
CA ILE A 12 -25.56 40.00 -14.99
C ILE A 12 -26.04 38.79 -14.17
N LEU A 13 -27.34 38.73 -13.86
CA LEU A 13 -27.92 37.61 -13.10
C LEU A 13 -27.79 36.28 -13.86
N SER A 14 -28.02 36.30 -15.18
CA SER A 14 -27.84 35.13 -16.04
C SER A 14 -26.38 34.65 -16.07
N GLY A 15 -25.42 35.57 -16.06
CA GLY A 15 -23.99 35.23 -16.02
C GLY A 15 -23.60 34.55 -14.71
N ILE A 16 -24.09 35.07 -13.57
CA ILE A 16 -23.85 34.49 -12.24
C ILE A 16 -24.43 33.08 -12.15
N PHE A 17 -25.65 32.89 -12.67
CA PHE A 17 -26.29 31.58 -12.68
C PHE A 17 -25.51 30.55 -13.50
N LEU A 18 -25.04 30.91 -14.70
CA LEU A 18 -24.22 30.02 -15.52
C LEU A 18 -22.91 29.66 -14.82
N PHE A 19 -22.25 30.65 -14.21
CA PHE A 19 -21.01 30.43 -13.48
C PHE A 19 -21.21 29.49 -12.27
N ALA A 20 -22.32 29.63 -11.56
CA ALA A 20 -22.70 28.74 -10.47
C ALA A 20 -22.93 27.30 -10.94
N VAL A 21 -23.62 27.12 -12.08
CA VAL A 21 -23.86 25.79 -12.67
C VAL A 21 -22.54 25.15 -13.11
N VAL A 22 -21.67 25.90 -13.80
CA VAL A 22 -20.36 25.38 -14.24
C VAL A 22 -19.49 25.03 -13.03
N SER A 23 -19.47 25.86 -12.00
CA SER A 23 -18.72 25.59 -10.77
C SER A 23 -19.26 24.35 -10.04
N LEU A 24 -20.58 24.17 -10.00
CA LEU A 24 -21.21 22.97 -9.45
C LEU A 24 -20.81 21.71 -10.22
N VAL A 25 -20.83 21.76 -11.56
CA VAL A 25 -20.42 20.64 -12.42
C VAL A 25 -18.95 20.29 -12.21
N VAL A 26 -18.07 21.30 -12.15
CA VAL A 26 -16.63 21.10 -11.90
C VAL A 26 -16.41 20.54 -10.50
N PHE A 27 -17.11 21.06 -9.48
CA PHE A 27 -17.02 20.55 -8.11
C PHE A 27 -17.44 19.09 -8.02
N LEU A 28 -18.56 18.71 -8.65
CA LEU A 28 -19.02 17.31 -8.70
C LEU A 28 -18.02 16.41 -9.46
N TYR A 29 -17.46 16.92 -10.56
CA TYR A 29 -16.46 16.20 -11.35
C TYR A 29 -15.15 15.97 -10.56
N VAL A 30 -14.61 17.01 -9.92
CA VAL A 30 -13.39 16.92 -9.10
C VAL A 30 -13.63 16.04 -7.87
N ASN A 31 -14.73 16.26 -7.13
CA ASN A 31 -15.07 15.46 -5.96
C ASN A 31 -15.27 13.97 -6.31
N SER A 32 -15.86 13.66 -7.47
CA SER A 32 -15.99 12.27 -7.93
C SER A 32 -14.63 11.62 -8.24
N ARG A 33 -13.66 12.36 -8.78
CA ARG A 33 -12.31 11.83 -9.07
C ARG A 33 -11.46 11.71 -7.81
N ASP A 34 -11.50 12.70 -6.92
CA ASP A 34 -10.78 12.65 -5.65
C ASP A 34 -11.35 11.60 -4.71
N PHE A 35 -12.68 11.45 -4.67
CA PHE A 35 -13.32 10.33 -3.98
C PHE A 35 -12.90 9.00 -4.60
N ALA A 36 -12.83 8.93 -5.95
CA ALA A 36 -12.41 7.73 -6.64
C ALA A 36 -10.98 7.28 -6.28
N LEU A 37 -10.05 8.22 -6.34
CA LEU A 37 -8.66 8.00 -6.01
C LEU A 37 -8.47 7.77 -4.51
N SER A 38 -9.23 8.46 -3.66
CA SER A 38 -9.18 8.29 -2.20
C SER A 38 -9.68 6.92 -1.76
N TRP A 39 -10.79 6.41 -2.34
CA TRP A 39 -11.25 5.05 -2.03
C TRP A 39 -10.26 4.01 -2.55
N MET A 40 -9.73 4.17 -3.77
CA MET A 40 -8.81 3.20 -4.36
C MET A 40 -7.46 3.20 -3.62
N TYR A 41 -6.94 4.37 -3.28
CA TYR A 41 -5.73 4.54 -2.46
C TYR A 41 -5.92 3.97 -1.06
N ARG A 42 -7.06 4.27 -0.41
CA ARG A 42 -7.39 3.74 0.91
C ARG A 42 -7.51 2.22 0.87
N ASN A 43 -8.21 1.65 -0.11
CA ASN A 43 -8.41 0.20 -0.21
C ASN A 43 -7.07 -0.54 -0.40
N ARG A 44 -6.24 -0.08 -1.34
CA ARG A 44 -4.91 -0.65 -1.57
C ARG A 44 -4.01 -0.52 -0.33
N SER A 45 -4.08 0.61 0.38
CA SER A 45 -3.29 0.81 1.60
C SER A 45 -3.69 -0.16 2.72
N GLN A 46 -4.99 -0.45 2.85
CA GLN A 46 -5.49 -1.46 3.79
C GLN A 46 -4.97 -2.86 3.44
N GLU A 47 -5.08 -3.26 2.16
CA GLU A 47 -4.56 -4.56 1.69
C GLU A 47 -3.06 -4.72 1.95
N ILE A 48 -2.26 -3.70 1.64
CA ILE A 48 -0.81 -3.71 1.92
C ILE A 48 -0.54 -3.86 3.42
N THR A 49 -1.30 -3.16 4.26
CA THR A 49 -1.15 -3.24 5.73
C THR A 49 -1.48 -4.64 6.24
N LEU A 50 -2.53 -5.27 5.70
CA LEU A 50 -2.93 -6.63 6.05
C LEU A 50 -1.88 -7.66 5.60
N LEU A 51 -1.37 -7.53 4.38
CA LEU A 51 -0.31 -8.40 3.87
C LEU A 51 0.96 -8.27 4.69
N LYS A 52 1.33 -7.04 5.07
CA LYS A 52 2.48 -6.80 5.94
C LYS A 52 2.28 -7.41 7.32
N LYS A 53 1.09 -7.24 7.92
CA LYS A 53 0.78 -7.81 9.23
C LYS A 53 0.81 -9.34 9.19
N GLN A 54 0.17 -9.95 8.19
CA GLN A 54 0.26 -11.39 7.97
C GLN A 54 1.72 -11.83 7.77
N ASN A 55 2.53 -11.02 7.08
CA ASN A 55 3.96 -11.27 6.87
C ASN A 55 4.73 -11.31 8.20
N GLU A 56 4.53 -10.30 9.05
CA GLU A 56 5.13 -10.21 10.37
C GLU A 56 4.66 -11.33 11.30
N ASP A 57 3.38 -11.68 11.25
CA ASP A 57 2.80 -12.77 12.05
C ASP A 57 3.45 -14.12 11.68
N TRP A 58 3.56 -14.47 10.38
CA TRP A 58 4.25 -15.73 10.02
C TRP A 58 5.75 -15.67 10.32
N LEU A 59 6.39 -14.51 10.16
CA LEU A 59 7.81 -14.36 10.44
C LEU A 59 8.10 -14.63 11.93
N SER A 60 7.28 -14.07 12.81
CA SER A 60 7.40 -14.25 14.26
C SER A 60 7.16 -15.69 14.73
N ASN A 61 6.45 -16.52 13.95
CA ASN A 61 6.19 -17.92 14.30
C ASN A 61 7.43 -18.83 14.22
N TRP A 62 8.42 -18.49 13.39
CA TRP A 62 9.63 -19.32 13.26
C TRP A 62 10.92 -18.54 13.52
N LEU A 63 10.90 -17.20 13.51
CA LEU A 63 12.07 -16.37 13.74
C LEU A 63 11.94 -15.59 15.06
N ASN A 64 12.84 -15.87 15.99
CA ASN A 64 12.99 -15.15 17.24
C ASN A 64 14.15 -14.15 17.17
N CYS A 65 13.84 -12.91 16.79
CA CYS A 65 14.81 -11.81 16.73
C CYS A 65 15.37 -11.38 18.10
N ARG A 66 14.73 -11.79 19.20
CA ARG A 66 15.16 -11.46 20.58
C ARG A 66 16.11 -12.51 21.17
N ALA A 67 16.21 -13.69 20.56
CA ALA A 67 17.09 -14.76 21.03
C ALA A 67 18.58 -14.36 21.07
N ARG A 68 18.98 -13.36 20.27
CA ARG A 68 20.32 -12.78 20.29
C ARG A 68 20.24 -11.26 20.33
N LEU A 69 20.63 -10.67 21.46
CA LEU A 69 20.68 -9.21 21.65
C LEU A 69 22.03 -8.61 21.21
N GLU A 70 23.04 -9.45 21.02
CA GLU A 70 24.42 -9.03 20.70
C GLU A 70 24.65 -8.82 19.19
N VAL A 71 23.76 -9.33 18.33
CA VAL A 71 23.90 -9.26 16.87
C VAL A 71 22.64 -8.69 16.24
N SER A 72 22.82 -7.97 15.13
CA SER A 72 21.67 -7.49 14.35
C SER A 72 20.93 -8.68 13.74
N THR A 73 19.64 -8.80 14.05
CA THR A 73 18.74 -9.84 13.52
C THR A 73 17.89 -9.36 12.35
N LEU A 74 17.88 -8.05 12.07
CA LEU A 74 17.17 -7.42 10.95
C LEU A 74 18.09 -6.46 10.18
N THR A 75 17.85 -6.35 8.87
CA THR A 75 18.47 -5.34 8.01
C THR A 75 17.64 -4.04 7.98
N TYR A 76 18.22 -2.96 7.43
CA TYR A 76 17.52 -1.68 7.24
C TYR A 76 16.22 -1.79 6.42
N TRP A 77 16.16 -2.74 5.47
CA TRP A 77 14.96 -2.99 4.65
C TRP A 77 14.07 -4.11 5.22
N SER A 78 14.18 -4.40 6.52
CA SER A 78 13.34 -5.38 7.23
C SER A 78 13.49 -6.83 6.75
N ALA A 79 14.62 -7.21 6.15
CA ALA A 79 14.91 -8.61 5.89
C ALA A 79 15.48 -9.29 7.13
N PRO A 80 15.04 -10.52 7.46
CA PRO A 80 15.57 -11.28 8.59
C PRO A 80 16.97 -11.81 8.31
N ILE A 81 17.86 -11.70 9.29
CA ILE A 81 19.18 -12.32 9.27
C ILE A 81 19.11 -13.60 10.11
N VAL A 82 19.35 -14.75 9.49
CA VAL A 82 19.24 -16.06 10.14
C VAL A 82 20.54 -16.40 10.86
N TRP A 83 20.46 -16.56 12.17
CA TRP A 83 21.57 -16.95 13.03
C TRP A 83 21.24 -18.24 13.78
N GLU A 84 22.28 -18.97 14.22
CA GLU A 84 22.04 -20.16 15.05
C GLU A 84 21.35 -19.77 16.37
N GLY A 85 20.23 -20.44 16.66
CA GLY A 85 19.38 -20.16 17.82
C GLY A 85 18.33 -19.07 17.62
N THR A 86 18.26 -18.39 16.46
CA THR A 86 17.21 -17.41 16.17
C THR A 86 16.05 -17.97 15.37
N PHE A 87 16.13 -19.21 14.88
CA PHE A 87 15.08 -19.82 14.05
C PHE A 87 14.63 -21.17 14.63
N GLU A 88 13.34 -21.46 14.47
CA GLU A 88 12.73 -22.70 14.89
C GLU A 88 12.60 -23.66 13.70
N ARG A 89 13.46 -24.70 13.69
CA ARG A 89 13.53 -25.68 12.59
C ARG A 89 12.27 -26.51 12.45
N SER A 90 11.65 -26.93 13.56
CA SER A 90 10.42 -27.74 13.59
C SER A 90 9.29 -27.09 12.80
N VAL A 91 9.07 -25.79 12.98
CA VAL A 91 8.01 -25.03 12.29
C VAL A 91 8.28 -24.96 10.79
N LEU A 92 9.53 -24.69 10.39
CA LEU A 92 9.91 -24.63 8.97
C LEU A 92 9.83 -26.00 8.30
N GLU A 93 10.26 -27.06 8.97
CA GLU A 93 10.26 -28.42 8.45
C GLU A 93 8.83 -28.93 8.22
N ASP A 94 7.93 -28.73 9.19
CA ASP A 94 6.50 -29.04 9.03
C ASP A 94 5.87 -28.23 7.89
N TYR A 95 6.18 -26.94 7.79
CA TYR A 95 5.64 -26.08 6.74
C TYR A 95 6.11 -26.48 5.33
N TYR A 96 7.40 -26.76 5.15
CA TYR A 96 7.97 -27.07 3.85
C TYR A 96 7.75 -28.53 3.42
N SER A 97 7.69 -29.47 4.37
CA SER A 97 7.36 -30.88 4.07
C SER A 97 5.96 -31.02 3.46
N LYS A 98 4.96 -30.30 4.00
CA LYS A 98 3.59 -30.25 3.47
C LYS A 98 3.53 -29.73 2.03
N ARG A 99 4.46 -28.86 1.65
CA ARG A 99 4.54 -28.24 0.32
C ARG A 99 5.33 -29.07 -0.69
N LYS A 100 6.01 -30.14 -0.26
CA LYS A 100 6.84 -31.02 -1.11
C LYS A 100 7.84 -30.22 -1.97
N ILE A 101 8.50 -29.23 -1.37
CA ILE A 101 9.47 -28.42 -2.08
C ILE A 101 10.72 -29.24 -2.42
N THR A 102 11.39 -28.89 -3.52
CA THR A 102 12.69 -29.48 -3.90
C THR A 102 13.72 -28.37 -3.98
N ILE A 103 14.84 -28.54 -3.26
CA ILE A 103 15.92 -27.55 -3.20
C ILE A 103 17.00 -27.98 -4.18
N GLY A 104 17.21 -27.19 -5.24
CA GLY A 104 18.31 -27.39 -6.17
C GLY A 104 19.60 -26.78 -5.61
N LEU A 105 20.67 -27.56 -5.60
CA LEU A 105 22.02 -27.09 -5.23
C LEU A 105 22.91 -27.15 -6.47
N THR A 106 23.39 -26.00 -6.92
CA THR A 106 24.32 -25.90 -8.04
C THR A 106 25.72 -25.62 -7.51
N VAL A 107 26.67 -26.50 -7.83
CA VAL A 107 28.08 -26.35 -7.47
C VAL A 107 28.92 -26.43 -8.73
N PHE A 108 29.82 -25.47 -8.91
CA PHE A 108 30.79 -25.47 -9.99
C PHE A 108 32.16 -25.82 -9.44
N ALA A 109 32.85 -26.78 -10.06
CA ALA A 109 34.24 -27.10 -9.76
C ALA A 109 35.04 -26.98 -11.06
N ILE A 110 35.89 -25.96 -11.15
CA ILE A 110 36.69 -25.65 -12.34
C ILE A 110 38.16 -25.67 -11.93
N GLY A 111 38.93 -26.60 -12.50
CA GLY A 111 40.39 -26.66 -12.35
C GLY A 111 40.88 -26.91 -10.91
N LYS A 112 42.17 -26.66 -10.68
CA LYS A 112 42.87 -26.73 -9.39
C LYS A 112 43.76 -25.50 -9.26
#